data_AF-W1J6J1-F1
#
_entry.id   AF-W1J6J1-F1
#
_cell.length_a   1.000
_cell.length_b   1.000
_cell.length_c   1.000
_cell.angle_alpha   90.00
_cell.angle_beta   90.00
_cell.angle_gamma   90.00
#
_symmetry.space_group_name_H-M   'P 1'
#
loop_
_entity.id
_entity.type
_entity.pdbx_description
1 polymer ?
#
loop_
_entity_poly.entity_id
_entity_poly.type
_entity_poly.pdbx_seq_one_letter_code
_entity_poly.pdbx_strand_id
1 'polypeptide(L)'
;MQIIYLINLFQKSTFVFIDFNGEYKPIHNKFQNKSIYIELDTHSKEGNHKLKIKKSEFWDPELLSVLFSATEKTQKPFLNILVKNREKYGDELNDYFHDTVNVMFGQNQHRETISVLRSIISIINSDKVKEINAELSQFSWYSRGENNKYYKNGSFFNTPKEYLAHLPHLADTIVDITKISSFQQITVRATLQLIKSVTRNYVQYEHINPLIVKINSSTNSLEKVIEIIDDVEPESKPLLFISLKSCNQETKKTIPMMIAKCSFLEHKKKDTSQNSFHLIIDEAHNILSETSNRESETWKDYRLELFEEIIKEGRKFGYFVTIASQRPADISPTIISQIHNYFLHRLVNENDLFLLKNSISNLDSSSRALIPILPSGACVVSGTAFHTPMIIQIQRLPSELAPESDTIDLDSFW
;
A
#
# COMPACT_ATOMS: atom_id res chain seq x y z
N MET A 1 5.21 -39.98 8.52
CA MET A 1 5.81 -39.21 7.41
C MET A 1 5.18 -37.83 7.26
N GLN A 2 3.84 -37.68 7.19
CA GLN A 2 3.14 -36.38 7.08
C GLN A 2 3.42 -35.40 8.26
N ILE A 3 3.50 -35.88 9.51
CA ILE A 3 3.72 -35.00 10.68
C ILE A 3 5.12 -34.38 10.70
N ILE A 4 6.16 -35.15 10.37
CA ILE A 4 7.55 -34.65 10.27
C ILE A 4 7.67 -33.63 9.11
N TYR A 5 6.96 -33.87 8.00
CA TYR A 5 6.91 -32.95 6.88
C TYR A 5 6.26 -31.60 7.26
N LEU A 6 5.13 -31.63 7.99
CA LEU A 6 4.47 -30.44 8.54
C LEU A 6 5.33 -29.69 9.57
N ILE A 7 6.12 -30.40 10.37
CA ILE A 7 7.04 -29.79 11.35
C ILE A 7 8.19 -29.07 10.63
N ASN A 8 8.84 -29.72 9.66
CA ASN A 8 9.91 -29.10 8.88
C ASN A 8 9.42 -27.94 8.00
N LEU A 9 8.19 -28.03 7.48
CA LEU A 9 7.58 -26.99 6.66
C LEU A 9 7.52 -25.65 7.42
N PHE A 10 6.99 -25.67 8.64
CA PHE A 10 6.81 -24.45 9.44
C PHE A 10 8.09 -23.95 10.12
N GLN A 11 9.19 -24.71 10.08
CA GLN A 11 10.49 -24.26 10.56
C GLN A 11 11.27 -23.46 9.52
N LYS A 12 11.08 -23.76 8.23
CA LYS A 12 11.84 -23.17 7.12
C LYS A 12 11.00 -22.28 6.19
N SER A 13 9.69 -22.26 6.37
CA SER A 13 8.78 -21.56 5.47
C SER A 13 7.82 -20.65 6.23
N THR A 14 7.67 -19.43 5.70
CA THR A 14 6.64 -18.48 6.13
C THR A 14 5.56 -18.39 5.07
N PHE A 15 4.30 -18.40 5.49
CA PHE A 15 3.14 -18.29 4.63
C PHE A 15 2.31 -17.09 5.07
N VAL A 16 2.06 -16.18 4.13
CA VAL A 16 1.23 -15.00 4.33
C VAL A 16 0.03 -15.08 3.39
N PHE A 17 -1.16 -15.16 3.96
CA PHE A 17 -2.43 -15.22 3.24
C PHE A 17 -3.07 -13.83 3.25
N ILE A 18 -3.29 -13.29 2.06
CA ILE A 18 -4.13 -12.11 1.83
C ILE A 18 -5.55 -12.60 1.56
N ASP A 19 -6.44 -12.38 2.51
CA ASP A 19 -7.80 -12.88 2.53
C ASP A 19 -8.78 -11.72 2.33
N PHE A 20 -9.38 -11.62 1.14
CA PHE A 20 -10.29 -10.51 0.80
C PHE A 20 -11.65 -10.58 1.49
N ASN A 21 -12.06 -11.77 1.94
CA ASN A 21 -13.42 -12.06 2.39
C ASN A 21 -13.52 -12.51 3.85
N GLY A 22 -12.39 -12.81 4.51
CA GLY A 22 -12.34 -13.23 5.91
C GLY A 22 -12.62 -14.72 6.13
N GLU A 23 -12.37 -15.58 5.15
CA GLU A 23 -12.83 -16.98 5.14
C GLU A 23 -11.87 -17.95 5.87
N TYR A 24 -10.63 -17.56 6.16
CA TYR A 24 -9.60 -18.49 6.68
C TYR A 24 -9.59 -18.68 8.21
N LYS A 25 -10.59 -18.14 8.91
CA LYS A 25 -10.67 -18.22 10.39
C LYS A 25 -10.71 -19.65 10.94
N PRO A 26 -11.43 -20.63 10.33
CA PRO A 26 -11.40 -22.02 10.79
C PRO A 26 -10.00 -22.64 10.77
N ILE A 27 -9.20 -22.35 9.75
CA ILE A 27 -7.82 -22.83 9.64
C ILE A 27 -6.96 -22.23 10.75
N HIS A 28 -7.09 -20.93 11.01
CA HIS A 28 -6.43 -20.30 12.15
C HIS A 28 -6.80 -20.99 13.48
N ASN A 29 -8.09 -21.28 13.71
CA ASN A 29 -8.56 -21.95 14.92
C ASN A 29 -7.92 -23.32 15.15
N LYS A 30 -7.62 -24.08 14.08
CA LYS A 30 -6.89 -25.36 14.20
C LYS A 30 -5.40 -25.17 14.49
N PHE A 31 -4.78 -24.13 13.94
CA PHE A 31 -3.34 -23.89 14.00
C PHE A 31 -2.96 -22.68 14.87
N GLN A 32 -3.71 -22.37 15.94
CA GLN A 32 -3.51 -21.15 16.76
C GLN A 32 -2.08 -21.00 17.32
N ASN A 33 -1.43 -22.12 17.65
CA ASN A 33 -0.04 -22.12 18.13
C ASN A 33 1.00 -21.78 17.04
N LYS A 34 0.63 -21.84 15.77
CA LYS A 34 1.50 -21.62 14.60
C LYS A 34 0.99 -20.53 13.67
N SER A 35 -0.13 -19.90 13.98
CA SER A 35 -0.76 -18.89 13.14
C SER A 35 -1.17 -17.62 13.87
N ILE A 36 -1.09 -16.51 13.16
CA ILE A 36 -1.63 -15.21 13.54
C ILE A 36 -2.77 -14.88 12.56
N TYR A 37 -3.88 -14.37 13.07
CA TYR A 37 -5.00 -13.88 12.27
C TYR A 37 -5.21 -12.39 12.56
N ILE A 38 -5.03 -11.56 11.54
CA ILE A 38 -5.15 -10.11 11.60
C ILE A 38 -6.39 -9.72 10.80
N GLU A 39 -7.39 -9.21 11.49
CA GLU A 39 -8.61 -8.67 10.87
C GLU A 39 -8.52 -7.15 10.78
N LEU A 40 -8.24 -6.63 9.59
CA LEU A 40 -8.13 -5.20 9.35
C LEU A 40 -9.50 -4.58 9.08
N ASP A 41 -9.72 -3.39 9.62
CA ASP A 41 -11.00 -2.69 9.52
C ASP A 41 -10.77 -1.18 9.37
N THR A 42 -11.35 -0.61 8.32
CA THR A 42 -11.27 0.84 8.05
C THR A 42 -12.59 1.57 8.37
N HIS A 43 -13.66 0.83 8.64
CA HIS A 43 -15.00 1.35 8.90
C HIS A 43 -15.21 1.63 10.40
N SER A 44 -14.60 0.86 11.29
CA SER A 44 -14.57 1.19 12.72
C SER A 44 -13.78 2.46 13.03
N LYS A 45 -14.00 3.03 14.22
CA LYS A 45 -13.39 4.31 14.63
C LYS A 45 -11.86 4.20 14.75
N GLU A 46 -11.36 3.14 15.37
CA GLU A 46 -9.92 2.95 15.68
C GLU A 46 -9.26 1.81 14.87
N GLY A 47 -10.06 1.08 14.07
CA GLY A 47 -9.68 -0.21 13.50
C GLY A 47 -10.03 -1.37 14.41
N ASN A 48 -9.70 -2.59 13.97
CA ASN A 48 -9.84 -3.83 14.75
C ASN A 48 -8.45 -4.35 15.14
N HIS A 49 -7.75 -5.00 14.20
CA HIS A 49 -6.32 -5.28 14.33
C HIS A 49 -5.48 -4.34 13.45
N LYS A 50 -4.17 -4.28 13.74
CA LYS A 50 -3.20 -3.47 12.99
C LYS A 50 -1.97 -4.27 12.63
N LEU A 51 -1.43 -4.02 11.43
CA LEU A 51 -0.11 -4.46 11.01
C LEU A 51 0.94 -3.63 11.73
N LYS A 52 1.90 -4.30 12.35
CA LYS A 52 2.99 -3.63 13.08
C LYS A 52 4.15 -3.37 12.13
N ILE A 53 4.58 -2.11 12.04
CA ILE A 53 5.75 -1.69 11.27
C ILE A 53 6.72 -1.02 12.23
N LYS A 54 8.00 -1.38 12.18
CA LYS A 54 9.00 -0.77 13.05
C LYS A 54 9.28 0.68 12.65
N LYS A 55 9.64 1.53 13.61
CA LYS A 55 10.03 2.93 13.35
C LYS A 55 11.16 3.05 12.32
N SER A 56 12.15 2.16 12.36
CA SER A 56 13.25 2.09 11.40
C SER A 56 12.83 1.67 9.98
N GLU A 57 11.76 0.87 9.86
CA GLU A 57 11.21 0.41 8.58
C GLU A 57 10.19 1.40 8.00
N PHE A 58 9.52 2.18 8.85
CA PHE A 58 8.45 3.09 8.45
C PHE A 58 8.93 4.26 7.57
N TRP A 59 10.09 4.83 7.90
CA TRP A 59 10.68 5.95 7.16
C TRP A 59 11.54 5.49 5.99
N ASP A 60 10.99 4.60 5.18
CA ASP A 60 11.64 4.08 3.97
C ASP A 60 10.94 4.65 2.73
N PRO A 61 11.68 5.26 1.77
CA PRO A 61 11.06 5.84 0.59
C PRO A 61 10.28 4.83 -0.25
N GLU A 62 10.71 3.57 -0.25
CA GLU A 62 10.14 2.50 -1.04
C GLU A 62 8.77 2.06 -0.47
N LEU A 63 8.67 1.94 0.86
CA LEU A 63 7.43 1.74 1.61
C LEU A 63 6.47 2.92 1.43
N LEU A 64 6.94 4.15 1.67
CA LEU A 64 6.10 5.35 1.51
C LEU A 64 5.58 5.49 0.08
N SER A 65 6.38 5.09 -0.92
CA SER A 65 5.95 5.11 -2.32
C SER A 65 4.81 4.13 -2.60
N VAL A 66 4.78 2.97 -1.94
CA VAL A 66 3.65 2.04 -2.04
C VAL A 66 2.44 2.55 -1.29
N LEU A 67 2.62 3.01 -0.05
CA LEU A 67 1.52 3.48 0.81
C LEU A 67 0.74 4.62 0.17
N PHE A 68 1.41 5.51 -0.57
CA PHE A 68 0.81 6.69 -1.19
C PHE A 68 0.79 6.65 -2.72
N SER A 69 1.02 5.46 -3.30
CA SER A 69 0.99 5.23 -4.76
C SER A 69 1.81 6.24 -5.55
N ALA A 70 3.04 6.50 -5.12
CA ALA A 70 3.91 7.52 -5.67
C ALA A 70 4.44 7.13 -7.06
N THR A 71 4.44 8.08 -8.00
CA THR A 71 5.06 7.88 -9.33
C THR A 71 6.59 7.85 -9.25
N GLU A 72 7.20 6.92 -10.00
CA GLU A 72 8.65 6.69 -10.02
C GLU A 72 9.47 7.93 -10.44
N LYS A 73 9.00 8.68 -11.44
CA LYS A 73 9.81 9.77 -12.05
C LYS A 73 9.92 11.02 -11.18
N THR A 74 8.87 11.38 -10.45
CA THR A 74 8.81 12.71 -9.80
C THR A 74 8.46 12.62 -8.31
N GLN A 75 7.55 11.72 -7.94
CA GLN A 75 7.05 11.62 -6.55
C GLN A 75 7.97 10.77 -5.66
N LYS A 76 8.56 9.69 -6.19
CA LYS A 76 9.56 8.90 -5.45
C LYS A 76 10.84 9.69 -5.11
N PRO A 77 11.46 10.47 -6.04
CA PRO A 77 12.54 11.39 -5.69
C PRO A 77 12.16 12.40 -4.61
N PHE A 78 10.91 12.89 -4.62
CA PHE A 78 10.41 13.75 -3.56
C PHE A 78 10.36 13.02 -2.21
N LEU A 79 9.84 11.79 -2.16
CA LEU A 79 9.83 10.97 -0.93
C LEU A 79 11.25 10.66 -0.43
N ASN A 80 12.21 10.43 -1.32
CA ASN A 80 13.63 10.26 -0.95
C ASN A 80 14.17 11.49 -0.22
N ILE A 81 13.84 12.70 -0.70
CA ILE A 81 14.26 13.95 -0.05
C ILE A 81 13.54 14.12 1.30
N LEU A 82 12.29 13.66 1.41
CA LEU A 82 11.49 13.73 2.64
C LEU A 82 12.10 12.90 3.76
N VAL A 83 12.50 11.66 3.46
CA VAL A 83 13.17 10.79 4.42
C VAL A 83 14.52 11.38 4.84
N LYS A 84 15.35 11.86 3.88
CA LYS A 84 16.63 12.54 4.21
C LYS A 84 16.44 13.79 5.06
N ASN A 85 15.41 14.59 4.79
CA ASN A 85 15.10 15.76 5.60
C ASN A 85 14.68 15.38 7.01
N ARG A 86 13.96 14.27 7.20
CA ARG A 86 13.67 13.76 8.54
C ARG A 86 14.96 13.46 9.31
N GLU A 87 15.91 12.75 8.70
CA GLU A 87 17.19 12.44 9.35
C GLU A 87 17.95 13.72 9.72
N LYS A 88 17.92 14.74 8.86
CA LYS A 88 18.61 16.02 9.08
C LYS A 88 18.01 16.85 10.22
N TYR A 89 16.69 17.01 10.24
CA TYR A 89 15.99 17.84 11.24
C TYR A 89 15.63 17.06 12.51
N GLY A 90 15.84 15.74 12.52
CA GLY A 90 15.47 14.86 13.63
C GLY A 90 13.96 14.83 13.86
N ASP A 91 13.57 14.48 15.07
CA ASP A 91 12.16 14.45 15.49
C ASP A 91 11.64 15.85 15.89
N GLU A 92 12.42 16.91 15.80
CA GLU A 92 11.92 18.28 16.03
C GLU A 92 11.43 18.90 14.71
N LEU A 93 10.18 19.39 14.70
CA LEU A 93 9.57 20.02 13.52
C LEU A 93 9.63 21.55 13.54
N ASN A 94 9.94 22.16 14.68
CA ASN A 94 9.91 23.62 14.84
C ASN A 94 10.90 24.32 13.90
N ASP A 95 12.17 23.94 13.92
CA ASP A 95 13.18 24.51 13.05
C ASP A 95 12.83 24.32 11.57
N TYR A 96 12.32 23.14 11.21
CA TYR A 96 11.93 22.87 9.83
C TYR A 96 10.71 23.69 9.40
N PHE A 97 9.73 23.85 10.29
CA PHE A 97 8.55 24.69 10.07
C PHE A 97 8.94 26.16 9.91
N HIS A 98 9.67 26.74 10.86
CA HIS A 98 10.05 28.16 10.81
C HIS A 98 11.00 28.46 9.65
N ASP A 99 11.95 27.57 9.33
CA ASP A 99 12.78 27.70 8.13
C ASP A 99 11.93 27.68 6.86
N THR A 100 10.94 26.78 6.77
CA THR A 100 10.05 26.70 5.61
C THR A 100 9.19 27.96 5.46
N VAL A 101 8.62 28.48 6.56
CA VAL A 101 7.85 29.73 6.55
C VAL A 101 8.72 30.92 6.13
N ASN A 102 9.96 30.99 6.61
CA ASN A 102 10.91 32.01 6.18
C ASN A 102 11.24 31.91 4.69
N VAL A 103 11.49 30.69 4.18
CA VAL A 103 11.75 30.45 2.75
C VAL A 103 10.54 30.85 1.92
N MET A 104 9.34 30.46 2.33
CA MET A 104 8.07 30.72 1.65
C MET A 104 7.85 32.21 1.35
N PHE A 105 8.18 33.10 2.30
CA PHE A 105 8.09 34.56 2.14
C PHE A 105 9.38 35.20 1.61
N GLY A 106 10.29 34.40 1.03
CA GLY A 106 11.52 34.85 0.40
C GLY A 106 11.30 35.54 -0.95
N GLN A 107 12.34 35.55 -1.79
CA GLN A 107 12.32 36.22 -3.10
C GLN A 107 11.43 35.51 -4.12
N ASN A 108 11.42 34.18 -4.12
CA ASN A 108 10.72 33.35 -5.12
C ASN A 108 9.40 32.81 -4.58
N GLN A 109 8.47 33.70 -4.23
CA GLN A 109 7.18 33.31 -3.67
C GLN A 109 6.34 32.56 -4.71
N HIS A 110 5.45 31.67 -4.25
CA HIS A 110 4.62 30.86 -5.12
C HIS A 110 3.17 30.84 -4.64
N ARG A 111 2.22 31.02 -5.57
CA ARG A 111 0.80 31.32 -5.29
C ARG A 111 0.12 30.32 -4.35
N GLU A 112 0.45 29.05 -4.48
CA GLU A 112 -0.22 27.93 -3.81
C GLU A 112 0.26 27.75 -2.37
N THR A 113 1.41 28.30 -1.99
CA THR A 113 2.10 27.99 -0.72
C THR A 113 1.27 28.33 0.52
N ILE A 114 0.55 29.47 0.53
CA ILE A 114 -0.39 29.79 1.63
C ILE A 114 -1.49 28.73 1.74
N SER A 115 -2.10 28.32 0.63
CA SER A 115 -3.16 27.31 0.63
C SER A 115 -2.66 25.95 1.12
N VAL A 116 -1.47 25.56 0.67
CA VAL A 116 -0.79 24.33 1.08
C VAL A 116 -0.47 24.36 2.58
N LEU A 117 0.09 25.46 3.09
CA LEU A 117 0.38 25.61 4.53
C LEU A 117 -0.89 25.55 5.39
N ARG A 118 -1.98 26.19 4.94
CA ARG A 118 -3.28 26.17 5.64
C ARG A 118 -3.82 24.76 5.86
N SER A 119 -3.51 23.82 4.98
CA SER A 119 -3.99 22.43 5.07
C SER A 119 -3.46 21.66 6.28
N ILE A 120 -2.34 22.09 6.87
CA ILE A 120 -1.72 21.41 8.03
C ILE A 120 -1.85 22.18 9.34
N ILE A 121 -2.45 23.38 9.35
CA ILE A 121 -2.55 24.22 10.56
C ILE A 121 -3.29 23.50 11.69
N SER A 122 -4.37 22.77 11.39
CA SER A 122 -5.10 21.98 12.39
C SER A 122 -4.29 20.82 12.98
N ILE A 123 -3.25 20.37 12.29
CA ILE A 123 -2.36 19.30 12.76
C ILE A 123 -1.25 19.90 13.62
N ILE A 124 -0.63 20.99 13.18
CA ILE A 124 0.56 21.56 13.84
C ILE A 124 0.21 22.48 15.03
N ASN A 125 -0.97 23.07 15.04
CA ASN A 125 -1.42 23.99 16.11
C ASN A 125 -2.95 24.01 16.20
N SER A 126 -3.52 23.03 16.90
CA SER A 126 -4.97 22.88 17.05
C SER A 126 -5.64 24.05 17.78
N ASP A 127 -4.89 24.77 18.61
CA ASP A 127 -5.42 25.78 19.51
C ASP A 127 -5.58 27.15 18.82
N LYS A 128 -4.74 27.44 17.82
CA LYS A 128 -4.68 28.72 17.10
C LYS A 128 -5.12 28.64 15.63
N VAL A 129 -5.87 27.60 15.26
CA VAL A 129 -6.30 27.37 13.87
C VAL A 129 -7.05 28.58 13.30
N LYS A 130 -7.96 29.19 14.06
CA LYS A 130 -8.78 30.32 13.57
C LYS A 130 -7.94 31.57 13.36
N GLU A 131 -7.09 31.90 14.32
CA GLU A 131 -6.20 33.06 14.30
C GLU A 131 -5.19 32.97 13.16
N ILE A 132 -4.49 31.84 13.04
CA ILE A 132 -3.49 31.63 11.98
C ILE A 132 -4.15 31.67 10.59
N ASN A 133 -5.33 31.06 10.43
CA ASN A 133 -6.05 31.13 9.16
C ASN A 133 -6.52 32.56 8.84
N ALA A 134 -6.96 33.32 9.84
CA ALA A 134 -7.36 34.72 9.66
C ALA A 134 -6.16 35.57 9.23
N GLU A 135 -4.99 35.40 9.85
CA GLU A 135 -3.74 36.06 9.46
C GLU A 135 -3.35 35.76 8.00
N LEU A 136 -3.30 34.48 7.64
CA LEU A 136 -2.94 34.04 6.29
C LEU A 136 -3.93 34.52 5.22
N SER A 137 -5.22 34.63 5.55
CA SER A 137 -6.26 35.09 4.62
C SER A 137 -6.16 36.56 4.21
N GLN A 138 -5.39 37.37 4.95
CA GLN A 138 -5.19 38.79 4.66
C GLN A 138 -4.25 39.02 3.48
N PHE A 139 -3.50 38.01 3.07
CA PHE A 139 -2.56 38.08 1.96
C PHE A 139 -3.22 37.65 0.65
N SER A 140 -3.08 38.50 -0.37
CA SER A 140 -3.54 38.25 -1.73
C SER A 140 -2.34 38.02 -2.66
N TRP A 141 -2.57 37.30 -3.76
CA TRP A 141 -1.53 37.03 -4.76
C TRP A 141 -1.48 38.12 -5.83
N TYR A 142 -0.28 38.63 -6.10
CA TYR A 142 0.00 39.51 -7.23
C TYR A 142 0.91 38.81 -8.23
N SER A 143 0.56 38.91 -9.53
CA SER A 143 1.37 38.40 -10.63
C SER A 143 1.35 39.40 -11.79
N ARG A 144 2.53 39.89 -12.18
CA ARG A 144 2.71 40.72 -13.39
C ARG A 144 4.11 40.49 -13.97
N GLY A 145 4.19 39.75 -15.07
CA GLY A 145 5.47 39.32 -15.64
C GLY A 145 6.23 38.44 -14.64
N GLU A 146 7.48 38.79 -14.36
CA GLU A 146 8.32 38.07 -13.39
C GLU A 146 8.08 38.51 -11.92
N ASN A 147 7.31 39.57 -11.69
CA ASN A 147 7.01 40.06 -10.34
C ASN A 147 5.84 39.31 -9.73
N ASN A 148 6.15 38.20 -9.06
CA ASN A 148 5.21 37.34 -8.37
C ASN A 148 5.41 37.45 -6.85
N LYS A 149 4.41 37.95 -6.12
CA LYS A 149 4.50 38.13 -4.67
C LYS A 149 3.15 38.25 -3.98
N TYR A 150 3.13 37.89 -2.70
CA TYR A 150 2.02 38.17 -1.81
C TYR A 150 2.01 39.64 -1.38
N TYR A 151 0.82 40.20 -1.21
CA TYR A 151 0.61 41.56 -0.74
C TYR A 151 -0.58 41.62 0.21
N LYS A 152 -0.63 42.65 1.05
CA LYS A 152 -1.72 42.88 2.01
C LYS A 152 -2.14 44.34 1.95
N ASN A 153 -3.44 44.61 1.80
CA ASN A 153 -4.01 45.96 1.76
C ASN A 153 -3.30 46.92 0.78
N GLY A 154 -2.86 46.43 -0.37
CA GLY A 154 -2.12 47.21 -1.37
C GLY A 154 -0.64 47.44 -1.07
N SER A 155 -0.12 46.95 0.07
CA SER A 155 1.29 47.01 0.44
C SER A 155 2.03 45.72 0.10
N PHE A 156 3.22 45.88 -0.48
CA PHE A 156 4.16 44.80 -0.73
C PHE A 156 5.27 44.82 0.31
N PHE A 157 5.82 43.63 0.59
CA PHE A 157 6.91 43.45 1.53
C PHE A 157 8.09 42.81 0.80
N ASN A 158 9.32 43.12 1.23
CA ASN A 158 10.54 42.70 0.54
C ASN A 158 11.35 41.66 1.33
N THR A 159 11.03 41.45 2.61
CA THR A 159 11.76 40.51 3.48
C THR A 159 10.79 39.57 4.19
N PRO A 160 11.17 38.30 4.47
CA PRO A 160 10.36 37.39 5.26
C PRO A 160 9.95 37.98 6.63
N LYS A 161 10.84 38.76 7.24
CA LYS A 161 10.59 39.45 8.52
C LYS A 161 9.42 40.43 8.45
N GLU A 162 9.29 41.18 7.35
CA GLU A 162 8.17 42.10 7.14
C GLU A 162 6.84 41.35 6.97
N TYR A 163 6.84 40.22 6.25
CA TYR A 163 5.67 39.36 6.14
C TYR A 163 5.27 38.79 7.52
N LEU A 164 6.24 38.26 8.27
CA LEU A 164 6.00 37.61 9.56
C LEU A 164 5.55 38.60 10.65
N ALA A 165 5.92 39.88 10.56
CA ALA A 165 5.39 40.92 11.45
C ALA A 165 3.86 41.06 11.37
N HIS A 166 3.23 40.58 10.30
CA HIS A 166 1.78 40.54 10.13
C HIS A 166 1.15 39.18 10.42
N LEU A 167 1.96 38.19 10.82
CA LEU A 167 1.56 36.81 11.07
C LEU A 167 2.05 36.34 12.47
N PRO A 168 1.80 37.09 13.57
CA PRO A 168 2.37 36.75 14.87
C PRO A 168 1.97 35.36 15.38
N HIS A 169 0.72 34.91 15.18
CA HIS A 169 0.32 33.58 15.63
C HIS A 169 1.00 32.47 14.82
N LEU A 170 1.21 32.68 13.52
CA LEU A 170 1.99 31.74 12.69
C LEU A 170 3.46 31.74 13.10
N ALA A 171 4.05 32.92 13.31
CA ALA A 171 5.47 33.07 13.65
C ALA A 171 5.81 32.44 15.01
N ASP A 172 4.89 32.53 15.98
CA ASP A 172 5.04 31.95 17.32
C ASP A 172 4.54 30.49 17.42
N THR A 173 4.17 29.86 16.30
CA THR A 173 3.68 28.48 16.31
C THR A 173 4.76 27.50 16.71
N ILE A 174 4.50 26.74 17.78
CA ILE A 174 5.33 25.63 18.24
C ILE A 174 4.61 24.32 17.90
N VAL A 175 5.25 23.50 17.07
CA VAL A 175 4.78 22.17 16.67
C VAL A 175 5.12 21.15 17.75
N ASP A 176 4.09 20.73 18.49
CA ASP A 176 4.21 19.67 19.51
C ASP A 176 4.12 18.28 18.87
N ILE A 177 5.27 17.67 18.59
CA ILE A 177 5.32 16.36 17.93
C ILE A 177 4.69 15.23 18.77
N THR A 178 4.58 15.41 20.09
CA THR A 178 4.00 14.38 20.97
C THR A 178 2.49 14.20 20.75
N LYS A 179 1.84 15.21 20.15
CA LYS A 179 0.41 15.20 19.80
C LYS A 179 0.14 14.77 18.36
N ILE A 180 1.19 14.47 17.58
CA ILE A 180 1.10 14.22 16.14
C ILE A 180 1.50 12.76 15.87
N SER A 181 0.60 12.00 15.24
CA SER A 181 0.86 10.62 14.85
C SER A 181 2.00 10.51 13.82
N SER A 182 2.59 9.33 13.65
CA SER A 182 3.63 9.11 12.63
C SER A 182 3.15 9.40 11.20
N PHE A 183 1.88 9.13 10.88
CA PHE A 183 1.31 9.46 9.56
C PHE A 183 1.05 10.96 9.41
N GLN A 184 0.53 11.63 10.45
CA GLN A 184 0.38 13.08 10.43
C GLN A 184 1.74 13.79 10.33
N GLN A 185 2.80 13.24 10.91
CA GLN A 185 4.17 13.75 10.70
C GLN A 185 4.59 13.66 9.22
N ILE A 186 4.21 12.60 8.49
CA ILE A 186 4.43 12.53 7.04
C ILE A 186 3.65 13.64 6.34
N THR A 187 2.36 13.84 6.66
CA THR A 187 1.55 14.94 6.11
C THR A 187 2.23 16.29 6.29
N VAL A 188 2.66 16.60 7.52
CA VAL A 188 3.32 17.87 7.84
C VAL A 188 4.63 18.00 7.07
N ARG A 189 5.52 17.00 7.14
CA ARG A 189 6.83 17.04 6.47
C ARG A 189 6.71 17.13 4.95
N ALA A 190 5.79 16.37 4.35
CA ALA A 190 5.54 16.41 2.91
C ALA A 190 5.01 17.78 2.48
N THR A 191 4.11 18.37 3.24
CA THR A 191 3.56 19.70 2.97
C THR A 191 4.63 20.78 3.05
N LEU A 192 5.44 20.79 4.12
CA LEU A 192 6.55 21.73 4.27
C LEU A 192 7.60 21.56 3.18
N GLN A 193 7.90 20.31 2.80
CA GLN A 193 8.82 20.03 1.70
C GLN A 193 8.28 20.50 0.35
N LEU A 194 6.99 20.36 0.10
CA LEU A 194 6.37 20.87 -1.13
C LEU A 194 6.57 22.39 -1.22
N ILE A 195 6.24 23.11 -0.15
CA ILE A 195 6.43 24.58 -0.06
C ILE A 195 7.89 24.93 -0.37
N LYS A 196 8.83 24.31 0.34
CA LYS A 196 10.27 24.60 0.17
C LYS A 196 10.77 24.26 -1.23
N SER A 197 10.35 23.13 -1.79
CA SER A 197 10.79 22.67 -3.11
C SER A 197 10.26 23.53 -4.24
N VAL A 198 8.99 23.98 -4.14
CA VAL A 198 8.37 24.87 -5.13
C VAL A 198 8.97 26.27 -5.04
N THR A 199 9.13 26.83 -3.84
CA THR A 199 9.79 28.13 -3.63
C THR A 199 11.25 28.15 -4.11
N ARG A 200 11.94 27.00 -4.09
CA ARG A 200 13.30 26.86 -4.63
C ARG A 200 13.34 26.47 -6.11
N ASN A 201 12.18 26.37 -6.78
CA ASN A 201 12.04 25.94 -8.17
C ASN A 201 12.66 24.55 -8.46
N TYR A 202 12.72 23.67 -7.45
CA TYR A 202 13.22 22.31 -7.61
C TYR A 202 12.16 21.35 -8.18
N VAL A 203 10.88 21.65 -7.93
CA VAL A 203 9.75 20.84 -8.41
C VAL A 203 8.63 21.74 -8.89
N GLN A 204 7.79 21.22 -9.79
CA GLN A 204 6.53 21.85 -10.18
C GLN A 204 5.41 21.40 -9.23
N TYR A 205 4.57 22.34 -8.79
CA TYR A 205 3.49 22.07 -7.84
C TYR A 205 2.54 20.99 -8.35
N GLU A 206 2.15 21.05 -9.63
CA GLU A 206 1.18 20.17 -10.28
C GLU A 206 1.62 18.71 -10.29
N HIS A 207 2.92 18.43 -10.24
CA HIS A 207 3.45 17.07 -10.25
C HIS A 207 3.50 16.43 -8.86
N ILE A 208 3.66 17.23 -7.80
CA ILE A 208 3.80 16.76 -6.43
C ILE A 208 2.49 16.88 -5.64
N ASN A 209 1.67 17.89 -5.89
CA ASN A 209 0.40 18.08 -5.18
C ASN A 209 -0.51 16.83 -5.19
N PRO A 210 -0.62 16.04 -6.28
CA PRO A 210 -1.37 14.78 -6.25
C PRO A 210 -0.86 13.78 -5.19
N LEU A 211 0.45 13.75 -4.91
CA LEU A 211 1.00 12.94 -3.83
C LEU A 211 0.56 13.47 -2.46
N ILE A 212 0.62 14.79 -2.24
CA ILE A 212 0.19 15.40 -0.98
C ILE A 212 -1.29 15.12 -0.70
N VAL A 213 -2.14 15.25 -1.71
CA VAL A 213 -3.58 14.94 -1.60
C VAL A 213 -3.78 13.47 -1.21
N LYS A 214 -3.06 12.54 -1.84
CA LYS A 214 -3.10 11.11 -1.50
C LYS A 214 -2.66 10.86 -0.06
N ILE A 215 -1.51 11.41 0.36
CA ILE A 215 -1.03 11.30 1.76
C ILE A 215 -2.15 11.72 2.73
N ASN A 216 -2.79 12.86 2.48
CA ASN A 216 -3.84 13.37 3.35
C ASN A 216 -5.11 12.51 3.35
N SER A 217 -5.55 12.02 2.18
CA SER A 217 -6.76 11.20 2.08
C SER A 217 -6.58 9.79 2.67
N SER A 218 -5.39 9.21 2.54
CA SER A 218 -5.11 7.83 2.98
C SER A 218 -4.74 7.74 4.46
N THR A 219 -4.22 8.81 5.06
CA THR A 219 -3.70 8.85 6.44
C THR A 219 -4.65 8.21 7.45
N ASN A 220 -5.91 8.66 7.52
CA ASN A 220 -6.88 8.13 8.49
C ASN A 220 -7.20 6.64 8.28
N SER A 221 -7.23 6.17 7.02
CA SER A 221 -7.47 4.75 6.74
C SER A 221 -6.25 3.90 7.12
N LEU A 222 -5.03 4.39 6.84
CA LEU A 222 -3.79 3.69 7.16
C LEU A 222 -3.55 3.63 8.68
N GLU A 223 -3.84 4.69 9.42
CA GLU A 223 -3.73 4.70 10.89
C GLU A 223 -4.63 3.68 11.59
N LYS A 224 -5.76 3.29 10.98
CA LYS A 224 -6.65 2.26 11.51
C LYS A 224 -6.12 0.84 11.29
N VAL A 225 -5.22 0.63 10.34
CA VAL A 225 -4.76 -0.71 9.93
C VAL A 225 -3.26 -0.91 10.09
N ILE A 226 -2.49 0.14 10.36
CA ILE A 226 -1.04 0.09 10.60
C ILE A 226 -0.75 0.75 11.95
N GLU A 227 0.07 0.07 12.76
CA GLU A 227 0.63 0.55 14.01
C GLU A 227 2.14 0.68 13.86
N ILE A 228 2.68 1.85 14.20
CA ILE A 228 4.13 2.07 14.21
C ILE A 228 4.66 1.74 15.59
N ILE A 229 5.48 0.70 15.67
CA ILE A 229 6.06 0.18 16.92
C ILE A 229 7.53 0.57 17.04
N ASP A 230 8.06 0.53 18.25
CA ASP A 230 9.52 0.61 18.45
C ASP A 230 10.23 -0.55 17.74
N ASP A 231 11.55 -0.42 17.55
CA ASP A 231 12.38 -1.38 16.81
C ASP A 231 12.62 -2.69 17.59
N VAL A 232 11.52 -3.31 18.00
CA VAL A 232 11.44 -4.62 18.67
C VAL A 232 10.82 -5.60 17.68
N GLU A 233 11.39 -6.78 17.59
CA GLU A 233 10.85 -7.82 16.71
C GLU A 233 9.45 -8.23 17.20
N PRO A 234 8.40 -8.10 16.35
CA PRO A 234 7.08 -8.57 16.69
C PRO A 234 7.07 -10.10 16.80
N GLU A 235 6.09 -10.64 17.53
CA GLU A 235 5.84 -12.08 17.52
C GLU A 235 5.63 -12.55 16.08
N SER A 236 6.46 -13.50 15.65
CA SER A 236 6.39 -14.08 14.31
C SER A 236 5.94 -15.53 14.41
N LYS A 237 4.97 -15.88 13.58
CA LYS A 237 4.51 -17.25 13.39
C LYS A 237 4.59 -17.61 11.91
N PRO A 238 4.80 -18.89 11.59
CA PRO A 238 4.98 -19.34 10.21
C PRO A 238 3.74 -19.18 9.33
N LEU A 239 2.55 -19.05 9.93
CA LEU A 239 1.30 -18.75 9.22
C LEU A 239 0.76 -17.38 9.64
N LEU A 240 0.53 -16.51 8.67
CA LEU A 240 -0.08 -15.20 8.88
C LEU A 240 -1.30 -15.07 7.95
N PHE A 241 -2.47 -14.87 8.52
CA PHE A 241 -3.70 -14.59 7.79
C PHE A 241 -4.06 -13.11 7.98
N ILE A 242 -4.28 -12.39 6.88
CA ILE A 242 -4.62 -10.98 6.88
C ILE A 242 -5.96 -10.82 6.18
N SER A 243 -7.01 -10.65 6.97
CA SER A 243 -8.35 -10.39 6.46
C SER A 243 -8.53 -8.92 6.12
N LEU A 244 -9.00 -8.66 4.89
CA LEU A 244 -9.34 -7.36 4.35
C LEU A 244 -10.86 -7.19 4.16
N LYS A 245 -11.66 -8.08 4.78
CA LYS A 245 -13.14 -8.09 4.63
C LYS A 245 -13.75 -6.72 4.87
N SER A 246 -13.34 -6.07 5.97
CA SER A 246 -13.85 -4.79 6.47
C SER A 246 -12.98 -3.58 6.06
N CYS A 247 -12.16 -3.72 5.02
CA CYS A 247 -11.35 -2.64 4.48
C CYS A 247 -12.06 -1.94 3.31
N ASN A 248 -11.83 -0.62 3.18
CA ASN A 248 -12.20 0.13 2.00
C ASN A 248 -11.38 -0.31 0.77
N GLN A 249 -11.83 0.09 -0.42
CA GLN A 249 -11.22 -0.34 -1.69
C GLN A 249 -9.76 0.09 -1.86
N GLU A 250 -9.37 1.24 -1.29
CA GLU A 250 -8.00 1.73 -1.35
C GLU A 250 -7.07 0.85 -0.50
N THR A 251 -7.42 0.63 0.77
CA THR A 251 -6.69 -0.23 1.70
C THR A 251 -6.63 -1.68 1.20
N LYS A 252 -7.70 -2.19 0.58
CA LYS A 252 -7.73 -3.51 -0.07
C LYS A 252 -6.68 -3.68 -1.18
N LYS A 253 -6.19 -2.59 -1.77
CA LYS A 253 -5.10 -2.60 -2.76
C LYS A 253 -3.74 -2.29 -2.13
N THR A 254 -3.68 -1.25 -1.29
CA THR A 254 -2.43 -0.75 -0.73
C THR A 254 -1.77 -1.74 0.23
N ILE A 255 -2.54 -2.42 1.09
CA ILE A 255 -1.97 -3.34 2.09
C ILE A 255 -1.32 -4.57 1.44
N PRO A 256 -1.98 -5.29 0.50
CA PRO A 256 -1.34 -6.40 -0.20
C PRO A 256 -0.09 -5.98 -0.98
N MET A 257 -0.14 -4.80 -1.61
CA MET A 257 1.00 -4.22 -2.32
C MET A 257 2.18 -3.95 -1.39
N MET A 258 1.90 -3.35 -0.23
CA MET A 258 2.88 -3.07 0.79
C MET A 258 3.54 -4.36 1.28
N ILE A 259 2.72 -5.35 1.64
CA ILE A 259 3.21 -6.65 2.10
C ILE A 259 4.08 -7.28 1.03
N ALA A 260 3.57 -7.43 -0.20
CA ALA A 260 4.30 -8.06 -1.29
C ALA A 260 5.67 -7.43 -1.52
N LYS A 261 5.75 -6.09 -1.56
CA LYS A 261 7.01 -5.39 -1.79
C LYS A 261 7.96 -5.49 -0.60
N CYS A 262 7.48 -5.18 0.61
CA CYS A 262 8.31 -5.16 1.81
C CYS A 262 8.85 -6.56 2.11
N SER A 263 8.00 -7.59 2.11
CA SER A 263 8.47 -8.96 2.36
C SER A 263 9.40 -9.46 1.25
N PHE A 264 9.18 -9.06 -0.01
CA PHE A 264 10.11 -9.42 -1.09
C PHE A 264 11.49 -8.77 -0.91
N LEU A 265 11.55 -7.47 -0.62
CA LEU A 265 12.81 -6.76 -0.39
C LEU A 265 13.55 -7.26 0.85
N GLU A 266 12.84 -7.51 1.94
CA GLU A 266 13.43 -8.11 3.15
C GLU A 266 13.98 -9.51 2.88
N HIS A 267 13.23 -10.33 2.14
CA HIS A 267 13.67 -11.69 1.81
C HIS A 267 14.90 -11.66 0.89
N LYS A 268 14.96 -10.73 -0.07
CA LYS A 268 16.11 -10.52 -0.97
C LYS A 268 17.39 -10.12 -0.23
N LYS A 269 17.28 -9.49 0.96
CA LYS A 269 18.43 -9.12 1.81
C LYS A 269 18.99 -10.28 2.63
N LYS A 270 18.22 -11.35 2.86
CA LYS A 270 18.62 -12.51 3.68
C LYS A 270 19.38 -13.52 2.82
N ASP A 271 20.29 -14.31 3.42
CA ASP A 271 20.84 -15.51 2.75
C ASP A 271 19.77 -16.60 2.77
N THR A 272 19.08 -16.78 1.63
CA THR A 272 17.86 -17.60 1.52
C THR A 272 18.09 -19.02 1.07
N SER A 273 19.32 -19.53 1.14
CA SER A 273 19.64 -20.91 0.74
C SER A 273 18.88 -22.00 1.53
N GLN A 274 18.22 -21.65 2.64
CA GLN A 274 17.51 -22.60 3.51
C GLN A 274 16.07 -22.22 3.89
N ASN A 275 15.58 -21.02 3.56
CA ASN A 275 14.25 -20.55 3.97
C ASN A 275 13.43 -20.12 2.76
N SER A 276 12.10 -20.27 2.84
CA SER A 276 11.20 -19.82 1.79
C SER A 276 10.07 -18.94 2.32
N PHE A 277 9.61 -18.02 1.47
CA PHE A 277 8.47 -17.17 1.76
C PHE A 277 7.37 -17.44 0.73
N HIS A 278 6.15 -17.61 1.18
CA HIS A 278 4.99 -17.90 0.35
C HIS A 278 3.95 -16.81 0.57
N LEU A 279 3.73 -15.98 -0.44
CA LEU A 279 2.64 -15.01 -0.47
C LEU A 279 1.45 -15.63 -1.20
N ILE A 280 0.35 -15.88 -0.49
CA ILE A 280 -0.89 -16.44 -1.03
C ILE A 280 -1.92 -15.32 -1.10
N ILE A 281 -2.44 -15.07 -2.29
CA ILE A 281 -3.42 -14.02 -2.54
C ILE A 281 -4.69 -14.69 -2.99
N ASP A 282 -5.71 -14.63 -2.13
CA ASP A 282 -7.06 -15.01 -2.50
C ASP A 282 -7.74 -13.88 -3.27
N GLU A 283 -8.69 -14.21 -4.14
CA GLU A 283 -9.42 -13.26 -4.98
C GLU A 283 -8.49 -12.24 -5.67
N ALA A 284 -7.37 -12.75 -6.21
CA ALA A 284 -6.25 -11.94 -6.66
C ALA A 284 -6.57 -10.97 -7.80
N HIS A 285 -7.69 -11.15 -8.51
CA HIS A 285 -8.18 -10.17 -9.49
C HIS A 285 -8.43 -8.77 -8.87
N ASN A 286 -8.61 -8.67 -7.56
CA ASN A 286 -8.70 -7.38 -6.86
C ASN A 286 -7.39 -6.56 -6.92
N ILE A 287 -6.23 -7.22 -7.06
CA ILE A 287 -4.89 -6.59 -7.05
C ILE A 287 -4.13 -6.82 -8.35
N LEU A 288 -4.55 -7.74 -9.21
CA LEU A 288 -3.80 -8.08 -10.43
C LEU A 288 -4.56 -7.76 -11.72
N SER A 289 -5.65 -7.00 -11.61
CA SER A 289 -6.46 -6.63 -12.77
C SER A 289 -5.98 -5.42 -13.55
N GLU A 290 -6.24 -5.47 -14.86
CA GLU A 290 -5.94 -4.39 -15.82
C GLU A 290 -7.12 -3.44 -16.06
N THR A 291 -8.35 -3.83 -15.74
CA THR A 291 -9.60 -3.14 -16.13
C THR A 291 -10.07 -2.08 -15.12
N SER A 292 -9.17 -1.56 -14.29
CA SER A 292 -9.46 -0.62 -13.22
C SER A 292 -9.68 0.82 -13.72
N ASN A 293 -10.90 1.14 -14.16
CA ASN A 293 -11.27 2.50 -14.64
C ASN A 293 -11.22 3.63 -13.59
N ARG A 294 -10.88 3.35 -12.33
CA ARG A 294 -10.93 4.31 -11.20
C ARG A 294 -9.57 4.70 -10.64
N GLU A 295 -8.47 4.14 -11.14
CA GLU A 295 -7.12 4.45 -10.67
C GLU A 295 -6.28 5.10 -11.77
N SER A 296 -5.21 5.80 -11.38
CA SER A 296 -4.28 6.35 -12.36
C SER A 296 -3.53 5.22 -13.06
N GLU A 297 -3.38 5.32 -14.38
CA GLU A 297 -2.67 4.37 -15.22
C GLU A 297 -1.27 4.04 -14.66
N THR A 298 -0.54 5.07 -14.20
CA THR A 298 0.77 4.92 -13.56
C THR A 298 0.79 4.04 -12.30
N TRP A 299 -0.28 4.02 -11.50
CA TRP A 299 -0.35 3.16 -10.31
C TRP A 299 -0.68 1.72 -10.70
N LYS A 300 -1.56 1.56 -11.68
CA LYS A 300 -1.87 0.24 -12.26
C LYS A 300 -0.62 -0.42 -12.80
N ASP A 301 0.16 0.30 -13.61
CA ASP A 301 1.39 -0.21 -14.21
C ASP A 301 2.39 -0.61 -13.13
N TYR A 302 2.63 0.28 -12.16
CA TYR A 302 3.49 0.00 -11.02
C TYR A 302 3.08 -1.27 -10.24
N ARG A 303 1.77 -1.45 -10.03
CA ARG A 303 1.22 -2.61 -9.33
C ARG A 303 1.48 -3.91 -10.08
N LEU A 304 1.25 -3.93 -11.39
CA LEU A 304 1.48 -5.12 -12.22
C LEU A 304 2.98 -5.40 -12.38
N GLU A 305 3.79 -4.36 -12.60
CA GLU A 305 5.26 -4.46 -12.68
C GLU A 305 5.87 -5.09 -11.43
N LEU A 306 5.43 -4.69 -10.23
CA LEU A 306 5.90 -5.29 -8.98
C LEU A 306 5.64 -6.79 -8.95
N PHE A 307 4.42 -7.23 -9.27
CA PHE A 307 4.09 -8.66 -9.25
C PHE A 307 4.81 -9.43 -10.35
N GLU A 308 5.00 -8.83 -11.53
CA GLU A 308 5.83 -9.41 -12.56
C GLU A 308 7.28 -9.59 -12.11
N GLU A 309 7.88 -8.59 -11.45
CA GLU A 309 9.22 -8.68 -10.87
C GLU A 309 9.29 -9.82 -9.85
N ILE A 310 8.35 -9.86 -8.90
CA ILE A 310 8.30 -10.89 -7.86
C ILE A 310 8.19 -12.29 -8.49
N ILE A 311 7.36 -12.48 -9.52
CA ILE A 311 7.19 -13.79 -10.16
C ILE A 311 8.44 -14.19 -10.96
N LYS A 312 9.08 -13.24 -11.66
CA LYS A 312 10.29 -13.48 -12.46
C LYS A 312 11.53 -13.72 -11.61
N GLU A 313 11.71 -12.96 -10.54
CA GLU A 313 12.91 -12.99 -9.70
C GLU A 313 12.75 -13.83 -8.42
N GLY A 314 11.55 -13.94 -7.88
CA GLY A 314 11.27 -14.54 -6.56
C GLY A 314 11.84 -15.94 -6.39
N ARG A 315 11.80 -16.76 -7.45
CA ARG A 315 12.39 -18.10 -7.47
C ARG A 315 13.88 -18.12 -7.09
N LYS A 316 14.66 -17.11 -7.50
CA LYS A 316 16.09 -17.01 -7.16
C LYS A 316 16.32 -16.81 -5.67
N PHE A 317 15.33 -16.22 -4.99
CA PHE A 317 15.42 -15.85 -3.59
C PHE A 317 14.60 -16.75 -2.66
N GLY A 318 13.93 -17.80 -3.16
CA GLY A 318 13.03 -18.63 -2.34
C GLY A 318 11.69 -17.95 -2.01
N TYR A 319 11.32 -16.90 -2.75
CA TYR A 319 10.06 -16.18 -2.62
C TYR A 319 9.06 -16.68 -3.67
N PHE A 320 7.93 -17.20 -3.22
CA PHE A 320 6.88 -17.79 -4.05
C PHE A 320 5.57 -17.03 -3.89
N VAL A 321 4.83 -16.89 -4.98
CA VAL A 321 3.49 -16.30 -4.98
C VAL A 321 2.49 -17.34 -5.45
N THR A 322 1.39 -17.48 -4.72
CA THR A 322 0.22 -18.27 -5.12
C THR A 322 -0.95 -17.33 -5.34
N ILE A 323 -1.58 -17.43 -6.50
CA ILE A 323 -2.68 -16.57 -6.93
C ILE A 323 -3.91 -17.47 -7.05
N ALA A 324 -4.93 -17.20 -6.25
CA ALA A 324 -6.25 -17.81 -6.38
C ALA A 324 -7.25 -16.76 -6.87
N SER A 325 -8.07 -17.13 -7.87
CA SER A 325 -9.09 -16.23 -8.41
C SER A 325 -10.16 -17.01 -9.16
N GLN A 326 -11.41 -16.60 -8.97
CA GLN A 326 -12.57 -17.05 -9.76
C GLN A 326 -12.72 -16.35 -11.11
N ARG A 327 -11.99 -15.25 -11.34
CA ARG A 327 -12.00 -14.46 -12.60
C ARG A 327 -10.60 -14.42 -13.20
N PRO A 328 -10.10 -15.51 -13.79
CA PRO A 328 -8.76 -15.52 -14.38
C PRO A 328 -8.66 -14.52 -15.55
N ALA A 329 -9.75 -14.23 -16.27
CA ALA A 329 -9.74 -13.25 -17.34
C ALA A 329 -9.46 -11.81 -16.90
N ASP A 330 -9.76 -11.49 -15.64
CA ASP A 330 -9.52 -10.16 -15.10
C ASP A 330 -8.05 -9.97 -14.73
N ILE A 331 -7.27 -11.05 -14.56
CA ILE A 331 -5.84 -10.97 -14.20
C ILE A 331 -5.03 -10.63 -15.45
N SER A 332 -4.00 -9.79 -15.28
CA SER A 332 -3.09 -9.43 -16.35
C SER A 332 -2.53 -10.65 -17.11
N PRO A 333 -2.67 -10.72 -18.44
CA PRO A 333 -2.15 -11.84 -19.24
C PRO A 333 -0.64 -12.04 -19.11
N THR A 334 0.12 -10.96 -18.87
CA THR A 334 1.57 -11.05 -18.65
C THR A 334 1.86 -11.81 -17.36
N ILE A 335 1.17 -11.51 -16.27
CA ILE A 335 1.27 -12.24 -15.00
C ILE A 335 0.90 -13.71 -15.20
N ILE A 336 -0.24 -14.00 -15.84
CA ILE A 336 -0.65 -15.39 -16.10
C ILE A 336 0.43 -16.14 -16.87
N SER A 337 1.02 -15.55 -17.92
CA SER A 337 2.06 -16.21 -18.72
C SER A 337 3.32 -16.60 -17.95
N GLN A 338 3.60 -15.95 -16.81
CA GLN A 338 4.78 -16.21 -15.98
C GLN A 338 4.52 -17.23 -14.86
N ILE A 339 3.27 -17.67 -14.68
CA ILE A 339 2.94 -18.67 -13.66
C ILE A 339 3.51 -20.04 -14.09
N HIS A 340 4.27 -20.65 -13.18
CA HIS A 340 4.95 -21.93 -13.45
C HIS A 340 4.04 -23.16 -13.33
N ASN A 341 3.02 -23.10 -12.48
CA ASN A 341 2.15 -24.23 -12.14
C ASN A 341 0.70 -23.77 -12.00
N TYR A 342 -0.22 -24.56 -12.53
CA TYR A 342 -1.65 -24.26 -12.61
C TYR A 342 -2.46 -25.38 -11.99
N PHE A 343 -3.49 -24.98 -11.26
CA PHE A 343 -4.56 -25.84 -10.76
C PHE A 343 -5.87 -25.29 -11.33
N LEU A 344 -6.29 -25.80 -12.49
CA LEU A 344 -7.44 -25.28 -13.23
C LEU A 344 -8.70 -26.05 -12.83
N HIS A 345 -9.52 -25.43 -11.99
CA HIS A 345 -10.86 -25.92 -11.68
C HIS A 345 -11.83 -25.64 -12.83
N ARG A 346 -13.09 -26.04 -12.66
CA ARG A 346 -14.14 -25.83 -13.66
C ARG A 346 -14.29 -24.35 -14.01
N LEU A 347 -14.12 -24.02 -15.28
CA LEU A 347 -14.35 -22.70 -15.85
C LEU A 347 -15.29 -22.81 -17.04
N VAL A 348 -16.35 -21.99 -17.05
CA VAL A 348 -17.43 -22.05 -18.05
C VAL A 348 -17.47 -20.80 -18.93
N ASN A 349 -16.75 -19.75 -18.54
CA ASN A 349 -16.72 -18.49 -19.28
C ASN A 349 -15.77 -18.60 -20.47
N GLU A 350 -16.25 -18.25 -21.66
CA GLU A 350 -15.47 -18.30 -22.90
C GLU A 350 -14.24 -17.38 -22.89
N ASN A 351 -14.32 -16.22 -22.24
CA ASN A 351 -13.19 -15.30 -22.12
C ASN A 351 -12.08 -15.89 -21.23
N ASP A 352 -12.46 -16.56 -20.14
CA ASP A 352 -11.52 -17.26 -19.26
C ASP A 352 -10.82 -18.40 -20.03
N LEU A 353 -11.59 -19.21 -20.76
CA LEU A 353 -11.05 -20.31 -21.57
C LEU A 353 -10.13 -19.80 -22.70
N PHE A 354 -10.49 -18.69 -23.34
CA PHE A 354 -9.70 -18.07 -24.38
C PHE A 354 -8.36 -17.54 -23.86
N LEU A 355 -8.36 -16.90 -22.69
CA LEU A 355 -7.12 -16.41 -22.07
C LEU A 355 -6.22 -17.57 -21.64
N LEU A 356 -6.77 -18.63 -21.05
CA LEU A 356 -6.00 -19.83 -20.73
C LEU A 356 -5.36 -20.47 -21.97
N LYS A 357 -6.10 -20.53 -23.10
CA LYS A 357 -5.57 -21.04 -24.38
C LYS A 357 -4.35 -20.27 -24.87
N ASN A 358 -4.33 -18.96 -24.68
CA ASN A 358 -3.26 -18.11 -25.22
C ASN A 358 -2.08 -17.96 -24.25
N SER A 359 -2.33 -18.06 -22.95
CA SER A 359 -1.31 -17.85 -21.92
C SER A 359 -0.64 -19.14 -21.44
N ILE A 360 -1.28 -20.31 -21.58
CA ILE A 360 -0.78 -21.59 -21.07
C ILE A 360 -0.35 -22.49 -22.23
N SER A 361 0.96 -22.48 -22.54
CA SER A 361 1.52 -23.22 -23.69
C SER A 361 1.58 -24.74 -23.51
N ASN A 362 1.58 -25.23 -22.28
CA ASN A 362 1.73 -26.65 -21.95
C ASN A 362 0.38 -27.40 -21.80
N LEU A 363 -0.75 -26.73 -22.10
CA LEU A 363 -2.08 -27.31 -21.97
C LEU A 363 -2.65 -27.70 -23.34
N ASP A 364 -2.69 -29.01 -23.60
CA ASP A 364 -3.17 -29.59 -24.84
C ASP A 364 -4.68 -29.36 -25.05
N SER A 365 -5.14 -29.46 -26.30
CA SER A 365 -6.55 -29.25 -26.65
C SER A 365 -7.50 -30.20 -25.95
N SER A 366 -7.08 -31.45 -25.73
CA SER A 366 -7.83 -32.46 -24.98
C SER A 366 -8.08 -32.03 -23.55
N SER A 367 -7.03 -31.66 -22.80
CA SER A 367 -7.21 -31.21 -21.41
C SER A 367 -8.05 -29.93 -21.31
N ARG A 368 -7.91 -29.00 -22.27
CA ARG A 368 -8.74 -27.79 -22.32
C ARG A 368 -10.22 -28.09 -22.52
N ALA A 369 -10.55 -29.06 -23.37
CA ALA A 369 -11.95 -29.46 -23.59
C ALA A 369 -12.61 -30.05 -22.33
N LEU A 370 -11.82 -30.52 -21.37
CA LEU A 370 -12.31 -31.09 -20.12
C LEU A 370 -12.62 -30.03 -19.05
N ILE A 371 -11.95 -28.87 -19.06
CA ILE A 371 -12.11 -27.82 -18.05
C ILE A 371 -13.59 -27.44 -17.80
N PRO A 372 -14.44 -27.21 -18.82
CA PRO A 372 -15.83 -26.79 -18.61
C PRO A 372 -16.73 -27.87 -17.98
N ILE A 373 -16.33 -29.14 -18.11
CA ILE A 373 -17.11 -30.32 -17.68
C ILE A 373 -16.55 -30.97 -16.40
N LEU A 374 -15.52 -30.39 -15.77
CA LEU A 374 -14.97 -30.92 -14.52
C LEU A 374 -16.03 -30.91 -13.40
N PRO A 375 -16.16 -32.00 -12.63
CA PRO A 375 -17.00 -32.00 -11.42
C PRO A 375 -16.39 -31.12 -10.32
N SER A 376 -17.20 -30.79 -9.30
CA SER A 376 -16.71 -30.03 -8.15
C SER A 376 -15.56 -30.76 -7.44
N GLY A 377 -14.53 -30.00 -7.08
CA GLY A 377 -13.30 -30.53 -6.49
C GLY A 377 -12.34 -31.20 -7.47
N ALA A 378 -12.71 -31.44 -8.73
CA ALA A 378 -11.75 -31.85 -9.74
C ALA A 378 -11.00 -30.64 -10.33
N CYS A 379 -9.73 -30.83 -10.68
CA CYS A 379 -8.96 -29.84 -11.41
C CYS A 379 -7.97 -30.49 -12.37
N VAL A 380 -7.64 -29.74 -13.43
CA VAL A 380 -6.51 -30.06 -14.31
C VAL A 380 -5.27 -29.41 -13.73
N VAL A 381 -4.26 -30.20 -13.39
CA VAL A 381 -2.94 -29.71 -13.00
C VAL A 381 -2.00 -29.72 -14.19
N SER A 382 -1.28 -28.63 -14.36
CA SER A 382 -0.28 -28.46 -15.43
C SER A 382 0.83 -27.53 -14.95
N GLY A 383 2.03 -27.62 -15.51
CA GLY A 383 3.14 -26.77 -15.10
C GLY A 383 4.49 -27.45 -15.16
N THR A 384 5.50 -26.74 -14.71
CA THR A 384 6.89 -27.25 -14.62
C THR A 384 7.06 -28.33 -13.55
N ALA A 385 6.17 -28.39 -12.55
CA ALA A 385 6.17 -29.43 -11.53
C ALA A 385 5.60 -30.78 -12.01
N PHE A 386 4.97 -30.82 -13.20
CA PHE A 386 4.30 -32.00 -13.72
C PHE A 386 4.84 -32.34 -15.12
N HIS A 387 5.11 -33.62 -15.38
CA HIS A 387 5.61 -34.05 -16.69
C HIS A 387 4.56 -33.91 -17.81
N THR A 388 3.29 -34.14 -17.48
CA THR A 388 2.14 -34.02 -18.38
C THR A 388 0.96 -33.44 -17.60
N PRO A 389 0.03 -32.74 -18.27
CA PRO A 389 -1.23 -32.37 -17.64
C PRO A 389 -1.97 -33.59 -17.11
N MET A 390 -2.56 -33.48 -15.91
CA MET A 390 -3.33 -34.56 -15.28
C MET A 390 -4.59 -34.01 -14.67
N ILE A 391 -5.64 -34.84 -14.63
CA ILE A 391 -6.86 -34.53 -13.89
C ILE A 391 -6.74 -35.18 -12.51
N ILE A 392 -6.92 -34.38 -11.47
CA ILE A 392 -6.91 -34.85 -10.09
C ILE A 392 -8.22 -34.49 -9.40
N GLN A 393 -8.59 -35.27 -8.41
CA GLN A 393 -9.68 -34.95 -7.47
C GLN A 393 -9.05 -34.42 -6.18
N ILE A 394 -9.34 -33.15 -5.86
CA ILE A 394 -8.94 -32.55 -4.59
C ILE A 394 -9.79 -33.15 -3.48
N GLN A 395 -9.12 -33.63 -2.43
CA GLN A 395 -9.79 -34.12 -1.24
C GLN A 395 -10.49 -32.96 -0.54
N ARG A 396 -11.79 -33.12 -0.26
CA ARG A 396 -12.57 -32.12 0.47
C ARG A 396 -12.02 -31.98 1.89
N LEU A 397 -11.81 -30.74 2.33
CA LEU A 397 -11.44 -30.46 3.71
C LEU A 397 -12.58 -30.81 4.66
N PRO A 398 -12.29 -31.33 5.86
CA PRO A 398 -13.28 -31.43 6.94
C PRO A 398 -13.92 -30.06 7.22
N SER A 399 -15.18 -30.02 7.64
CA SER A 399 -15.91 -28.77 7.90
C SER A 399 -15.22 -27.84 8.91
N GLU A 400 -14.49 -28.41 9.88
CA GLU A 400 -13.68 -27.68 10.86
C GLU A 400 -12.46 -26.94 10.27
N LEU A 401 -12.04 -27.30 9.05
CA LEU A 401 -10.90 -26.74 8.33
C LEU A 401 -11.30 -26.03 7.03
N ALA A 402 -12.53 -26.23 6.56
CA ALA A 402 -13.02 -25.59 5.35
C ALA A 402 -13.10 -24.07 5.58
N PRO A 403 -12.66 -23.24 4.60
CA PRO A 403 -12.93 -21.80 4.65
C PRO A 403 -14.42 -21.52 4.77
N GLU A 404 -14.80 -20.44 5.46
CA GLU A 404 -16.19 -20.00 5.64
C GLU A 404 -16.75 -19.35 4.35
N SER A 405 -16.82 -20.13 3.28
CA SER A 405 -17.30 -19.67 1.96
C SER A 405 -18.74 -20.06 1.64
N ASP A 406 -19.40 -20.81 2.53
CA ASP A 406 -20.76 -21.28 2.31
C ASP A 406 -21.74 -20.09 2.23
N THR A 407 -22.49 -20.03 1.13
CA THR A 407 -23.58 -19.07 0.95
C THR A 407 -24.59 -19.20 2.07
N ILE A 408 -25.07 -18.05 2.56
CA ILE A 408 -26.15 -17.96 3.54
C ILE A 408 -27.32 -18.86 3.09
N ASP A 409 -27.84 -19.68 4.00
CA ASP A 409 -29.00 -20.51 3.74
C ASP A 409 -30.26 -19.64 3.57
N LEU A 410 -30.57 -19.26 2.34
CA LEU A 410 -31.69 -18.36 2.03
C LEU A 410 -33.04 -18.93 2.47
N ASP A 411 -33.20 -20.26 2.49
CA ASP A 411 -34.43 -20.92 2.93
C ASP A 411 -34.68 -20.72 4.44
N SER A 412 -33.63 -20.45 5.21
CA SER A 412 -33.75 -20.08 6.63
C SER A 412 -34.11 -18.61 6.86
N PHE A 413 -33.96 -17.75 5.83
CA PHE A 413 -34.23 -16.30 5.90
C PHE A 413 -35.53 -15.87 5.22
N TRP A 414 -36.00 -16.61 4.23
CA TRP A 414 -37.30 -16.42 3.56
C TRP A 414 -38.43 -17.05 4.36
#